data_AF-A0A1S2TAQ6-F1
#
_entry.id   AF-A0A1S2TAQ6-F1
#
_cell.length_a   1.000
_cell.length_b   1.000
_cell.length_c   1.000
_cell.angle_alpha   90.00
_cell.angle_beta   90.00
_cell.angle_gamma   90.00
#
_symmetry.space_group_name_H-M   'P 1'
#
loop_
_entity.id
_entity.type
_entity.pdbx_description
1 polymer ?
#
loop_
_entity_poly.entity_id
_entity_poly.type
_entity_poly.pdbx_seq_one_letter_code
_entity_poly.pdbx_strand_id
1 'polypeptide(L)'
;MRYEAAPANPRPVAPINVSHEAAQEESETNLNQNRAEQCRKELDVLRVYNRASYDKYEAQYQAIAAKTAKYMEVKDSLGPDLNYMVMPAYQFQIREFCFRVKTRLTELVLRQAK
;
A
#
# COMPACT_ATOMS: atom_id res chain seq x y z
N MET A 1 -42.52 49.12 21.13
CA MET A 1 -42.08 48.41 19.91
C MET A 1 -41.28 47.19 20.37
N ARG A 2 -41.76 45.99 20.07
CA ARG A 2 -41.12 44.70 20.36
C ARG A 2 -40.39 44.26 19.08
N TYR A 3 -39.14 43.82 19.18
CA TYR A 3 -38.43 43.17 18.08
C TYR A 3 -38.12 41.72 18.48
N GLU A 4 -38.57 40.80 17.65
CA GLU A 4 -38.48 39.34 17.77
C GLU A 4 -37.03 38.81 17.76
N ALA A 5 -36.77 37.78 18.56
CA ALA A 5 -35.55 36.99 18.52
C ALA A 5 -35.74 35.79 17.56
N ALA A 6 -34.85 35.64 16.57
CA ALA A 6 -34.78 34.45 15.73
C ALA A 6 -33.96 33.34 16.44
N PRO A 7 -34.38 32.06 16.40
CA PRO A 7 -33.62 30.98 17.02
C PRO A 7 -32.43 30.55 16.15
N ALA A 8 -31.27 30.40 16.78
CA ALA A 8 -30.08 29.79 16.21
C ALA A 8 -30.34 28.30 15.93
N ASN A 9 -30.34 27.90 14.67
CA ASN A 9 -30.40 26.50 14.26
C ASN A 9 -29.05 25.81 14.57
N PRO A 10 -28.99 24.77 15.41
CA PRO A 10 -27.78 23.96 15.53
C PRO A 10 -27.67 23.07 14.28
N ARG A 11 -26.56 23.20 13.55
CA ARG A 11 -26.23 22.28 12.44
C ARG A 11 -26.09 20.85 13.00
N PRO A 12 -26.65 19.81 12.35
CA PRO A 12 -26.39 18.44 12.76
C PRO A 12 -24.94 18.11 12.42
N VAL A 13 -24.16 17.70 13.43
CA VAL A 13 -22.87 17.04 13.21
C VAL A 13 -23.19 15.67 12.62
N ALA A 14 -22.94 15.51 11.32
CA ALA A 14 -23.09 14.21 10.67
C ALA A 14 -22.16 13.19 11.35
N PRO A 15 -22.62 11.96 11.62
CA PRO A 15 -21.76 10.93 12.19
C PRO A 15 -20.64 10.63 11.18
N ILE A 16 -19.39 10.74 11.66
CA ILE A 16 -18.20 10.40 10.90
C ILE A 16 -18.32 8.94 10.46
N ASN A 17 -18.11 8.69 9.18
CA ASN A 17 -18.39 7.44 8.47
C ASN A 17 -17.33 6.35 8.77
N VAL A 18 -17.02 6.12 10.05
CA VAL A 18 -15.92 5.25 10.52
C VAL A 18 -16.04 3.82 9.96
N SER A 19 -17.26 3.31 9.77
CA SER A 19 -17.50 1.97 9.23
C SER A 19 -17.12 1.82 7.76
N HIS A 20 -17.16 2.90 6.99
CA HIS A 20 -16.83 2.87 5.56
C HIS A 20 -15.31 2.94 5.35
N GLU A 21 -14.62 3.69 6.20
CA GLU A 21 -13.16 3.83 6.18
C GLU A 21 -12.46 2.52 6.54
N ALA A 22 -12.93 1.82 7.57
CA ALA A 22 -12.41 0.50 7.95
C ALA A 22 -12.65 -0.57 6.86
N ALA A 23 -13.84 -0.59 6.25
CA ALA A 23 -14.15 -1.54 5.17
C ALA A 23 -13.35 -1.25 3.87
N GLN A 24 -13.07 0.02 3.58
CA GLN A 24 -12.19 0.41 2.48
C GLN A 24 -10.73 0.01 2.76
N GLU A 25 -10.23 0.23 3.98
CA GLU A 25 -8.89 -0.19 4.38
C GLU A 25 -8.71 -1.71 4.29
N GLU A 26 -9.69 -2.52 4.71
CA GLU A 26 -9.62 -3.97 4.59
C GLU A 26 -9.58 -4.45 3.13
N SER A 27 -10.42 -3.86 2.28
CA SER A 27 -10.46 -4.17 0.84
C SER A 27 -9.16 -3.77 0.14
N GLU A 28 -8.63 -2.59 0.41
CA GLU A 28 -7.35 -2.13 -0.13
C GLU A 28 -6.17 -2.96 0.38
N THR A 29 -6.22 -3.38 1.65
CA THR A 29 -5.21 -4.27 2.23
C THR A 29 -5.22 -5.63 1.56
N ASN A 30 -6.41 -6.20 1.30
CA ASN A 30 -6.55 -7.47 0.59
C ASN A 30 -6.07 -7.39 -0.86
N LEU A 31 -6.43 -6.32 -1.59
CA LEU A 31 -5.93 -6.03 -2.93
C LEU A 31 -4.39 -5.92 -2.98
N ASN A 32 -3.80 -5.26 -1.98
CA ASN A 32 -2.36 -5.12 -1.86
C ASN A 32 -1.66 -6.45 -1.57
N GLN A 33 -2.26 -7.31 -0.73
CA GLN A 33 -1.74 -8.67 -0.47
C GLN A 33 -1.73 -9.50 -1.75
N ASN A 34 -2.85 -9.59 -2.46
CA ASN A 34 -2.93 -10.30 -3.73
C ASN A 34 -1.89 -9.81 -4.75
N ARG A 35 -1.67 -8.49 -4.81
CA ARG A 35 -0.69 -7.89 -5.72
C ARG A 35 0.76 -8.19 -5.33
N ALA A 36 1.05 -8.23 -4.03
CA ALA A 36 2.37 -8.60 -3.52
C ALA A 36 2.69 -10.08 -3.78
N GLU A 37 1.70 -10.97 -3.65
CA GLU A 37 1.85 -12.39 -4.00
C GLU A 37 2.12 -12.59 -5.49
N GLN A 38 1.37 -11.90 -6.36
CA GLN A 38 1.59 -11.98 -7.80
C GLN A 38 2.97 -11.44 -8.19
N CYS A 39 3.37 -10.32 -7.59
CA CYS A 39 4.69 -9.73 -7.75
C CYS A 39 5.82 -10.67 -7.35
N ARG A 40 5.64 -11.48 -6.30
CA ARG A 40 6.59 -12.51 -5.92
C ARG A 40 6.75 -13.57 -7.01
N LYS A 41 5.63 -14.05 -7.57
CA LYS A 41 5.64 -14.99 -8.69
C LYS A 41 6.34 -14.41 -9.91
N GLU A 42 6.05 -13.15 -10.26
CA GLU A 42 6.70 -12.44 -11.37
C GLU A 42 8.23 -12.31 -11.15
N LEU A 43 8.66 -12.07 -9.92
CA LEU A 43 10.07 -12.05 -9.55
C LEU A 43 10.73 -13.43 -9.76
N ASP A 44 10.07 -14.52 -9.38
CA ASP A 44 10.58 -15.87 -9.62
C ASP A 44 10.69 -16.19 -11.13
N VAL A 45 9.78 -15.69 -11.96
CA VAL A 45 9.90 -15.78 -13.42
C VAL A 45 11.11 -14.98 -13.93
N LEU A 46 11.36 -13.79 -13.38
CA LEU A 46 12.52 -12.97 -13.76
C LEU A 46 13.85 -13.73 -13.58
N ARG A 47 13.93 -14.64 -12.60
CA ARG A 47 15.09 -15.51 -12.39
C ARG A 47 15.45 -16.35 -13.63
N VAL A 48 14.44 -16.81 -14.37
CA VAL A 48 14.61 -17.60 -15.60
C VAL A 48 15.19 -16.74 -16.72
N TYR A 49 14.75 -15.49 -16.84
CA TYR A 49 15.19 -14.58 -17.89
C TYR A 49 16.54 -13.92 -17.62
N ASN A 50 16.81 -13.53 -16.37
CA ASN A 50 18.02 -12.81 -16.00
C ASN A 50 18.32 -12.93 -14.50
N ARG A 51 19.26 -13.81 -14.15
CA ARG A 51 19.67 -14.07 -12.76
C ARG A 51 20.25 -12.84 -12.04
N ALA A 52 21.08 -12.05 -12.71
CA ALA A 52 21.66 -10.85 -12.10
C ALA A 52 20.59 -9.79 -11.76
N SER A 53 19.58 -9.64 -12.64
CA SER A 53 18.43 -8.78 -12.36
C SER A 53 17.63 -9.34 -11.19
N TYR A 54 17.35 -10.65 -11.18
CA TYR A 54 16.67 -11.32 -10.08
C TYR A 54 17.36 -11.07 -8.74
N ASP A 55 18.67 -11.34 -8.61
CA ASP A 55 19.39 -11.20 -7.34
C ASP A 55 19.29 -9.76 -6.80
N LYS A 56 19.34 -8.75 -7.69
CA LYS A 56 19.14 -7.35 -7.33
C LYS A 56 17.73 -7.06 -6.82
N TYR A 57 16.70 -7.50 -7.54
CA TYR A 57 15.31 -7.24 -7.14
C TYR A 57 14.91 -8.07 -5.91
N GLU A 58 15.47 -9.27 -5.73
CA GLU A 58 15.28 -10.11 -4.55
C GLU A 58 15.80 -9.42 -3.29
N ALA A 59 17.02 -8.88 -3.33
CA ALA A 59 17.58 -8.12 -2.21
C ALA A 59 16.72 -6.89 -1.87
N GLN A 60 16.20 -6.19 -2.88
CA GLN A 60 15.31 -5.05 -2.68
C GLN A 60 13.97 -5.47 -2.07
N TYR A 61 13.38 -6.57 -2.55
CA TYR A 61 12.14 -7.13 -2.01
C TYR A 61 12.29 -7.49 -0.53
N GLN A 62 13.36 -8.21 -0.19
CA GLN A 62 13.66 -8.58 1.20
C GLN A 62 13.88 -7.35 2.09
N ALA A 63 14.56 -6.31 1.59
CA ALA A 63 14.74 -5.07 2.33
C ALA A 63 13.42 -4.34 2.61
N ILE A 64 12.49 -4.32 1.64
CA ILE A 64 11.14 -3.76 1.84
C ILE A 64 10.38 -4.60 2.87
N ALA A 65 10.36 -5.92 2.71
CA ALA A 65 9.69 -6.83 3.64
C ALA A 65 10.20 -6.69 5.08
N ALA A 66 11.52 -6.59 5.27
CA ALA A 66 12.13 -6.41 6.59
C ALA A 66 11.73 -5.08 7.25
N LYS A 67 11.70 -3.97 6.48
CA LYS A 67 11.25 -2.67 7.01
C LYS A 67 9.78 -2.69 7.38
N THR A 68 8.94 -3.29 6.54
CA THR A 68 7.50 -3.43 6.81
C THR A 68 7.26 -4.32 8.03
N ALA A 69 7.96 -5.45 8.16
CA ALA A 69 7.86 -6.33 9.32
C ALA A 69 8.19 -5.59 10.62
N LYS A 70 9.32 -4.86 10.63
CA LYS A 70 9.71 -4.05 11.78
C LYS A 70 8.67 -2.97 12.14
N TYR A 71 8.03 -2.37 11.14
CA TYR A 71 6.92 -1.45 11.38
C TYR A 71 5.70 -2.16 11.98
N MET A 72 5.32 -3.33 11.44
CA MET A 72 4.18 -4.09 11.96
C MET A 72 4.37 -4.53 13.41
N GLU A 73 5.60 -4.87 13.81
CA GLU A 73 5.94 -5.21 15.20
C GLU A 73 5.69 -4.06 16.18
N VAL A 74 5.88 -2.81 15.74
CA VAL A 74 5.74 -1.64 16.61
C VAL A 74 4.45 -0.84 16.35
N LYS A 75 3.67 -1.17 15.31
CA LYS A 75 2.52 -0.40 14.83
C LYS A 75 1.56 -0.02 15.96
N ASP A 76 1.24 -0.95 16.85
CA ASP A 76 0.28 -0.71 17.94
C ASP A 76 0.87 0.11 19.10
N SER A 77 2.20 0.28 19.14
CA SER A 77 2.90 1.15 20.10
C SER A 77 3.12 2.57 19.56
N LEU A 78 2.84 2.82 18.27
CA LEU A 78 2.98 4.13 17.65
C LEU A 78 1.70 4.95 17.82
N GLY A 79 1.86 6.26 18.01
CA GLY A 79 0.74 7.19 18.02
C GLY A 79 0.00 7.23 16.66
N PRO A 80 -1.30 7.58 16.64
CA PRO A 80 -2.13 7.54 15.44
C PRO A 80 -1.60 8.41 14.30
N ASP A 81 -1.07 9.59 14.61
CA ASP A 81 -0.50 10.50 13.59
C ASP A 81 0.68 9.89 12.83
N LEU A 82 1.56 9.17 13.55
CA LEU A 82 2.70 8.51 12.92
C LEU A 82 2.24 7.32 12.08
N ASN A 83 1.31 6.52 12.59
CA ASN A 83 0.73 5.40 11.84
C ASN A 83 0.06 5.86 10.54
N TYR A 84 -0.67 6.97 10.59
CA TYR A 84 -1.34 7.55 9.43
C TYR A 84 -0.36 7.98 8.32
N MET A 85 0.85 8.41 8.70
CA MET A 85 1.89 8.77 7.72
C MET A 85 2.67 7.56 7.19
N VAL A 86 2.99 6.61 8.08
CA VAL A 86 3.93 5.52 7.78
C VAL A 86 3.24 4.35 7.07
N MET A 87 2.00 4.03 7.41
CA MET A 87 1.26 2.93 6.81
C MET A 87 1.09 3.09 5.29
N PRO A 88 0.64 4.25 4.76
CA PRO A 88 0.52 4.45 3.31
C PRO A 88 1.88 4.40 2.61
N ALA A 89 2.95 4.88 3.28
CA ALA A 89 4.30 4.86 2.72
C ALA A 89 4.78 3.44 2.45
N TYR A 90 4.59 2.51 3.39
CA TYR A 90 4.96 1.10 3.19
C TYR A 90 4.09 0.42 2.14
N GLN A 91 2.77 0.67 2.16
CA GLN A 91 1.87 0.16 1.14
C GLN A 91 2.26 0.66 -0.26
N PHE A 92 2.71 1.90 -0.39
CA PHE A 92 3.17 2.44 -1.67
C PHE A 92 4.51 1.85 -2.09
N GLN A 93 5.47 1.69 -1.16
CA GLN A 93 6.80 1.15 -1.47
C GLN A 93 6.75 -0.24 -2.12
N ILE A 94 5.99 -1.17 -1.54
CA ILE A 94 5.84 -2.51 -2.13
C ILE A 94 5.15 -2.45 -3.49
N ARG A 95 4.14 -1.58 -3.60
CA ARG A 95 3.37 -1.38 -4.82
C ARG A 95 4.23 -0.87 -5.97
N GLU A 96 5.06 0.12 -5.72
CA GLU A 96 6.01 0.69 -6.68
C GLU A 96 7.08 -0.33 -7.07
N PHE A 97 7.64 -1.04 -6.09
CA PHE A 97 8.62 -2.11 -6.34
C PHE A 97 8.07 -3.15 -7.31
N CYS A 98 6.85 -3.63 -7.06
CA CYS A 98 6.20 -4.63 -7.89
C CYS A 98 5.95 -4.14 -9.32
N PHE A 99 5.62 -2.87 -9.50
CA PHE A 99 5.51 -2.29 -10.84
C PHE A 99 6.86 -2.32 -11.58
N ARG A 100 7.96 -1.98 -10.91
CA ARG A 100 9.30 -2.00 -11.51
C ARG A 100 9.73 -3.41 -11.94
N VAL A 101 9.44 -4.43 -11.12
CA VAL A 101 9.70 -5.84 -11.47
C VAL A 101 8.89 -6.23 -12.71
N LYS A 102 7.59 -5.90 -12.72
CA LYS A 102 6.70 -6.20 -13.84
C LYS A 102 7.16 -5.55 -15.14
N THR A 103 7.51 -4.27 -15.12
CA THR A 103 8.03 -3.56 -16.30
C THR A 103 9.29 -4.25 -16.82
N ARG A 104 10.23 -4.58 -15.93
CA ARG A 104 11.48 -5.23 -16.33
C ARG A 104 11.24 -6.61 -16.92
N LEU A 105 10.35 -7.40 -16.33
CA LEU A 105 9.98 -8.71 -16.85
C LEU A 105 9.34 -8.59 -18.23
N THR A 106 8.39 -7.65 -18.42
CA THR A 106 7.75 -7.38 -19.71
C THR A 106 8.78 -7.04 -20.80
N GLU A 107 9.76 -6.18 -20.49
CA GLU A 107 10.85 -5.87 -21.44
C GLU A 107 11.65 -7.11 -21.85
N LEU A 108 11.95 -8.00 -20.91
CA LEU A 108 12.72 -9.22 -21.19
C LEU A 108 11.91 -10.22 -22.01
N VAL A 109 10.63 -10.41 -21.67
CA VAL A 109 9.70 -11.27 -22.42
C VAL A 109 9.56 -10.78 -23.86
N LEU A 110 9.34 -9.48 -24.07
CA LEU A 110 9.18 -8.91 -25.41
C LEU A 110 10.48 -8.96 -26.23
N ARG A 111 11.65 -8.80 -25.61
CA ARG A 111 12.94 -8.87 -26.31
C ARG A 111 13.33 -10.28 -26.73
N GLN A 112 12.88 -11.31 -26.00
CA GLN A 112 13.13 -12.72 -26.34
C GLN A 112 12.09 -13.30 -27.30
N ALA A 113 10.97 -12.63 -27.55
CA ALA A 113 9.94 -13.07 -28.49
C ALA A 113 10.30 -12.86 -29.97
N LYS A 114 11.59 -12.97 -30.34
CA LYS A 114 12.10 -12.75 -31.69
C LYS A 114 12.84 -13.95 -32.23
#